data_AF-A0A932KAW5-F1
#
_entry.id   AF-A0A932KAW5-F1
#
_cell.length_a   1.000
_cell.length_b   1.000
_cell.length_c   1.000
_cell.angle_alpha   90.00
_cell.angle_beta   90.00
_cell.angle_gamma   90.00
#
_symmetry.space_group_name_H-M   'P 1'
#
loop_
_entity.id
_entity.type
_entity.pdbx_description
1 polymer ?
#
loop_
_entity_poly.entity_id
_entity_poly.type
_entity_poly.pdbx_seq_one_letter_code
_entity_poly.pdbx_strand_id
1 'polypeptide(L)'
;AGVLLAREHHAPHGTFFFYKSDYQRDIWWPFRHGSKEFYDFAQQGRLDLFFVSAAQIDRFGNINLNVIGSPTQPTVRLPGGAVTPMLWTMVRRVIVFKTDHSPRAFVPHVDFITCPGLPPTGAKRPGGLSKIVTPMAVLRWNGEQQQIELESVTPGYTAAEIQAQTGFQLVIPAHVTQIPAPTRKELQTLRTTVHQHLSHIYPQFAATPSGTPPSSVRG
;
A
#
# COMPACT_ATOMS: atom_id res chain seq x y z
N ALA A 1 -2.84 -11.39 0.72
CA ALA A 1 -3.23 -12.02 2.00
C ALA A 1 -4.34 -11.26 2.71
N GLY A 2 -4.12 -10.02 3.18
CA GLY A 2 -5.10 -9.28 3.99
C GLY A 2 -6.51 -9.16 3.37
N VAL A 3 -6.61 -8.84 2.08
CA VAL A 3 -7.90 -8.77 1.36
C VAL A 3 -8.63 -10.12 1.27
N LEU A 4 -7.90 -11.23 1.12
CA LEU A 4 -8.48 -12.57 1.12
C LEU A 4 -8.95 -12.96 2.52
N LEU A 5 -8.18 -12.63 3.56
CA LEU A 5 -8.62 -12.81 4.94
C LEU A 5 -9.88 -11.99 5.23
N ALA A 6 -9.95 -10.74 4.77
CA ALA A 6 -11.14 -9.91 4.93
C ALA A 6 -12.36 -10.57 4.26
N ARG A 7 -12.21 -11.11 3.05
CA ARG A 7 -13.27 -11.87 2.36
C ARG A 7 -13.79 -13.05 3.19
N GLU A 8 -12.90 -13.82 3.80
CA GLU A 8 -13.26 -14.99 4.62
C GLU A 8 -13.91 -14.63 5.98
N HIS A 9 -13.95 -13.34 6.35
CA HIS A 9 -14.45 -12.91 7.65
C HIS A 9 -15.50 -11.80 7.55
N HIS A 10 -15.09 -10.55 7.33
CA HIS A 10 -15.94 -9.37 7.51
C HIS A 10 -16.29 -8.65 6.20
N ALA A 11 -15.79 -9.12 5.06
CA ALA A 11 -16.09 -8.59 3.73
C ALA A 11 -16.44 -9.69 2.71
N PRO A 12 -17.38 -10.62 3.01
CA PRO A 12 -17.68 -11.78 2.16
C PRO A 12 -18.26 -11.41 0.79
N HIS A 13 -18.89 -10.25 0.68
CA HIS A 13 -19.46 -9.72 -0.55
C HIS A 13 -18.54 -8.73 -1.28
N GLY A 14 -17.29 -8.58 -0.81
CA GLY A 14 -16.30 -7.76 -1.49
C GLY A 14 -15.93 -8.34 -2.86
N THR A 15 -15.83 -7.47 -3.86
CA THR A 15 -15.25 -7.82 -5.16
C THR A 15 -13.78 -7.44 -5.15
N PHE A 16 -12.89 -8.42 -5.37
CA PHE A 16 -11.45 -8.23 -5.28
C PHE A 16 -10.81 -8.47 -6.64
N PHE A 17 -9.91 -7.58 -7.03
CA PHE A 17 -9.15 -7.68 -8.27
C PHE A 17 -7.67 -7.91 -7.95
N PHE A 18 -7.09 -8.96 -8.53
CA PHE A 18 -5.66 -9.27 -8.38
C PHE A 18 -4.96 -9.13 -9.73
N TYR A 19 -4.07 -8.15 -9.83
CA TYR A 19 -3.31 -7.92 -11.07
C TYR A 19 -2.32 -9.06 -11.29
N LYS A 20 -2.22 -9.56 -12.54
CA LYS A 20 -1.37 -10.67 -12.97
C LYS A 20 -1.66 -12.05 -12.36
N SER A 21 -2.84 -12.29 -11.77
CA SER A 21 -3.37 -13.68 -11.79
C SER A 21 -3.50 -14.07 -13.26
N ASP A 22 -3.05 -15.25 -13.68
CA ASP A 22 -2.96 -15.65 -15.10
C ASP A 22 -4.07 -15.03 -15.95
N TYR A 23 -3.68 -14.16 -16.89
CA TYR A 23 -4.56 -13.30 -17.71
C TYR A 23 -5.68 -14.05 -18.45
N GLN A 24 -5.68 -15.39 -18.39
CA GLN A 24 -6.50 -16.24 -19.23
C GLN A 24 -7.60 -17.03 -18.52
N ARG A 25 -7.77 -17.04 -17.19
CA ARG A 25 -8.82 -17.91 -16.59
C ARG A 25 -9.23 -17.69 -15.14
N ASP A 26 -8.85 -16.60 -14.49
CA ASP A 26 -9.07 -16.48 -13.05
C ASP A 26 -10.28 -15.60 -12.69
N ILE A 27 -11.09 -16.06 -11.72
CA ILE A 27 -12.29 -15.37 -11.18
C ILE A 27 -11.95 -14.00 -10.56
N TRP A 28 -10.67 -13.75 -10.33
CA TRP A 28 -10.12 -12.55 -9.72
C TRP A 28 -9.81 -11.42 -10.70
N TRP A 29 -9.87 -11.67 -12.01
CA TRP A 29 -9.59 -10.66 -13.03
C TRP A 29 -10.61 -10.72 -14.18
N PRO A 30 -11.78 -10.07 -14.05
CA PRO A 30 -12.86 -10.18 -15.02
C PRO A 30 -12.65 -9.34 -16.30
N PHE A 31 -11.51 -8.64 -16.43
CA PHE A 31 -11.20 -7.75 -17.55
C PHE A 31 -10.55 -8.53 -18.69
N ARG A 32 -11.38 -8.96 -19.66
CA ARG A 32 -11.01 -9.85 -20.77
C ARG A 32 -10.32 -9.12 -21.93
N HIS A 33 -10.57 -7.82 -22.09
CA HIS A 33 -9.91 -7.00 -23.11
C HIS A 33 -8.71 -6.23 -22.53
N GLY A 34 -8.05 -6.83 -21.54
CA GLY A 34 -6.80 -6.35 -20.96
C GLY A 34 -6.99 -5.17 -20.00
N SER A 35 -5.91 -4.43 -19.80
CA SER A 35 -5.86 -3.35 -18.80
C SER A 35 -6.76 -2.16 -19.15
N LYS A 36 -7.17 -2.00 -20.42
CA LYS A 36 -8.06 -0.92 -20.84
C LYS A 36 -9.39 -0.96 -20.09
N GLU A 37 -10.04 -2.12 -20.01
CA GLU A 37 -11.33 -2.24 -19.31
C GLU A 37 -11.20 -1.94 -17.82
N PHE A 38 -10.09 -2.33 -17.21
CA PHE A 38 -9.80 -2.00 -15.82
C PHE A 38 -9.62 -0.48 -15.64
N TYR A 39 -8.96 0.20 -16.57
CA TYR A 39 -8.80 1.65 -16.51
C TYR A 39 -10.14 2.36 -16.69
N ASP A 40 -10.96 1.93 -17.65
CA ASP A 40 -12.30 2.48 -17.86
C ASP A 40 -13.18 2.27 -16.62
N PHE A 41 -13.11 1.09 -15.99
CA PHE A 41 -13.78 0.78 -14.73
C PHE A 41 -13.33 1.68 -13.58
N ALA A 42 -12.03 1.93 -13.46
CA ALA A 42 -11.46 2.83 -12.44
C ALA A 42 -11.93 4.28 -12.65
N GLN A 43 -11.92 4.76 -13.90
CA GLN A 43 -12.34 6.12 -14.26
C GLN A 43 -13.84 6.37 -14.04
N GLN A 44 -14.66 5.31 -14.08
CA GLN A 44 -16.06 5.36 -13.66
C GLN A 44 -16.24 5.51 -12.14
N GLY A 45 -15.15 5.58 -11.35
CA GLY A 45 -15.21 5.73 -9.89
C GLY A 45 -15.66 4.47 -9.15
N ARG A 46 -15.52 3.30 -9.78
CA ARG A 46 -16.04 2.01 -9.28
C ARG A 46 -15.06 1.24 -8.39
N LEU A 47 -13.92 1.86 -8.05
CA LEU A 47 -12.93 1.29 -7.14
C LEU A 47 -12.97 2.01 -5.79
N ASP A 48 -13.23 1.25 -4.73
CA ASP A 48 -13.30 1.77 -3.37
C ASP A 48 -11.95 1.77 -2.64
N LEU A 49 -11.08 0.81 -2.96
CA LEU A 49 -9.85 0.56 -2.23
C LEU A 49 -8.74 0.07 -3.17
N PHE A 50 -7.56 0.69 -3.05
CA PHE A 50 -6.37 0.32 -3.80
C PHE A 50 -5.18 0.19 -2.87
N PHE A 51 -4.43 -0.91 -3.00
CA PHE A 51 -3.21 -1.16 -2.25
C PHE A 51 -2.00 -0.94 -3.16
N VAL A 52 -1.01 -0.20 -2.67
CA VAL A 52 0.22 0.06 -3.42
C VAL A 52 1.40 0.17 -2.47
N SER A 53 2.63 0.03 -2.99
CA SER A 53 3.84 0.33 -2.22
C SER A 53 4.46 1.64 -2.68
N ALA A 54 5.47 2.11 -1.95
CA ALA A 54 6.21 3.33 -2.26
C ALA A 54 7.69 3.17 -1.88
N ALA A 55 8.59 3.80 -2.66
CA ALA A 55 10.00 3.82 -2.32
C ALA A 55 10.29 4.85 -1.23
N GLN A 56 9.83 6.09 -1.45
CA GLN A 56 9.81 7.17 -0.45
C GLN A 56 8.37 7.62 -0.21
N ILE A 57 8.11 8.05 1.01
CA ILE A 57 6.87 8.67 1.48
C ILE A 57 7.27 9.88 2.31
N ASP A 58 6.64 11.04 2.09
CA ASP A 58 6.88 12.22 2.91
C ASP A 58 5.72 12.58 3.84
N ARG A 59 5.96 13.52 4.75
CA ARG A 59 4.99 13.95 5.77
C ARG A 59 3.67 14.45 5.20
N PHE A 60 3.66 14.93 3.96
CA PHE A 60 2.47 15.46 3.28
C PHE A 60 1.73 14.39 2.48
N GLY A 61 2.13 13.12 2.61
CA GLY A 61 1.50 12.00 1.93
C GLY A 61 1.90 11.87 0.47
N ASN A 62 2.93 12.60 0.01
CA ASN A 62 3.47 12.36 -1.32
C ASN A 62 4.23 11.04 -1.33
N ILE A 63 4.16 10.33 -2.46
CA ILE A 63 4.94 9.11 -2.66
C ILE A 63 5.81 9.19 -3.91
N ASN A 64 6.94 8.49 -3.85
CA ASN A 64 7.89 8.35 -4.95
C ASN A 64 8.04 6.89 -5.36
N LEU A 65 7.94 6.67 -6.66
CA LEU A 65 8.16 5.40 -7.33
C LEU A 65 9.10 5.54 -8.55
N ASN A 66 9.66 6.74 -8.81
CA ASN A 66 10.39 7.03 -10.03
C ASN A 66 11.91 7.12 -9.84
N VAL A 67 12.40 8.02 -8.98
CA VAL A 67 13.83 8.38 -8.95
C VAL A 67 14.28 8.77 -7.54
N ILE A 68 15.50 8.41 -7.15
CA ILE A 68 16.15 8.90 -5.92
C ILE A 68 17.29 9.84 -6.31
N GLY A 69 17.41 10.97 -5.61
CA GLY A 69 18.32 12.06 -5.95
C GLY A 69 17.79 12.97 -7.07
N SER A 70 18.70 13.57 -7.85
CA SER A 70 18.32 14.53 -8.90
C SER A 70 17.47 13.87 -10.01
N PRO A 71 16.32 14.46 -10.42
CA PRO A 71 15.52 13.90 -11.50
C PRO A 71 16.25 13.80 -12.84
N THR A 72 17.10 14.78 -13.16
CA THR A 72 17.87 14.84 -14.42
C THR A 72 19.08 13.91 -14.41
N GLN A 73 19.69 13.71 -13.23
CA GLN A 73 20.83 12.81 -13.04
C GLN A 73 20.63 11.99 -11.75
N PRO A 74 19.83 10.92 -11.79
CA PRO A 74 19.43 10.17 -10.60
C PRO A 74 20.62 9.43 -10.01
N THR A 75 20.60 9.27 -8.69
CA THR A 75 21.43 8.28 -8.03
C THR A 75 20.86 6.88 -8.23
N VAL A 76 19.52 6.74 -8.20
CA VAL A 76 18.81 5.48 -8.43
C VAL A 76 17.59 5.71 -9.32
N ARG A 77 17.41 4.89 -10.35
CA ARG A 77 16.16 4.77 -11.11
C ARG A 77 15.32 3.64 -10.51
N LEU A 78 14.08 3.95 -10.17
CA LEU A 78 13.10 3.00 -9.63
C LEU A 78 12.22 2.44 -10.78
N PRO A 79 11.44 1.37 -10.55
CA PRO A 79 10.60 0.75 -11.58
C PRO A 79 9.54 1.67 -12.21
N GLY A 80 9.25 2.81 -11.60
CA GLY A 80 8.27 3.78 -12.07
C GLY A 80 6.89 3.62 -11.42
N GLY A 81 6.08 4.68 -11.51
CA GLY A 81 4.72 4.69 -10.95
C GLY A 81 3.72 3.79 -11.67
N ALA A 82 3.94 3.49 -12.95
CA ALA A 82 2.99 2.78 -13.81
C ALA A 82 1.56 3.37 -13.70
N VAL A 83 0.55 2.54 -13.43
CA VAL A 83 -0.86 2.96 -13.27
C VAL A 83 -1.13 3.70 -11.94
N THR A 84 -0.18 3.67 -11.00
CA THR A 84 -0.39 4.19 -9.63
C THR A 84 -0.86 5.65 -9.60
N PRO A 85 -0.28 6.61 -10.35
CA PRO A 85 -0.76 8.00 -10.31
C PRO A 85 -2.21 8.16 -10.74
N MET A 86 -2.68 7.34 -11.70
CA MET A 86 -4.07 7.37 -12.14
C MET A 86 -5.00 6.79 -11.07
N LEU A 87 -4.68 5.62 -10.50
CA LEU A 87 -5.51 5.04 -9.44
C LEU A 87 -5.50 5.88 -8.16
N TRP A 88 -4.37 6.52 -7.86
CA TRP A 88 -4.22 7.42 -6.72
C TRP A 88 -5.21 8.58 -6.75
N THR A 89 -5.56 9.06 -7.95
CA THR A 89 -6.54 10.13 -8.13
C THR A 89 -7.98 9.64 -8.29
N MET A 90 -8.20 8.40 -8.72
CA MET A 90 -9.54 7.91 -9.04
C MET A 90 -10.19 7.09 -7.90
N VAL A 91 -9.40 6.49 -7.03
CA VAL A 91 -9.88 5.56 -6.00
C VAL A 91 -10.24 6.30 -4.71
N ARG A 92 -11.32 5.87 -4.05
CA ARG A 92 -11.82 6.50 -2.80
C ARG A 92 -10.85 6.37 -1.63
N ARG A 93 -10.13 5.26 -1.52
CA ARG A 93 -9.11 5.05 -0.48
C ARG A 93 -7.88 4.35 -1.05
N VAL A 94 -6.72 4.91 -0.79
CA VAL A 94 -5.44 4.26 -1.07
C VAL A 94 -4.77 3.86 0.24
N ILE A 95 -4.39 2.60 0.36
CA ILE A 95 -3.56 2.11 1.45
C ILE A 95 -2.18 1.83 0.90
N VAL A 96 -1.18 2.51 1.45
CA VAL A 96 0.22 2.22 1.15
C VAL A 96 0.69 1.10 2.06
N PHE A 97 1.22 0.02 1.49
CA PHE A 97 1.85 -1.06 2.24
C PHE A 97 3.35 -1.05 1.94
N LYS A 98 4.15 -1.16 3.00
CA LYS A 98 5.61 -1.21 2.89
C LYS A 98 6.15 -2.29 3.82
N THR A 99 7.14 -3.03 3.36
CA THR A 99 7.80 -4.09 4.14
C THR A 99 8.95 -3.55 5.01
N ASP A 100 9.36 -2.30 4.82
CA ASP A 100 10.36 -1.62 5.63
C ASP A 100 9.82 -0.30 6.21
N HIS A 101 10.37 0.10 7.36
CA HIS A 101 10.11 1.38 8.01
C HIS A 101 11.47 1.97 8.42
N SER A 102 11.89 3.04 7.76
CA SER A 102 13.23 3.60 7.92
C SER A 102 13.29 5.06 7.45
N PRO A 103 14.30 5.84 7.89
CA PRO A 103 14.43 7.24 7.48
C PRO A 103 14.65 7.44 5.97
N ARG A 104 15.16 6.43 5.26
CA ARG A 104 15.27 6.45 3.79
C ARG A 104 13.92 6.26 3.07
N ALA A 105 12.98 5.63 3.76
CA ALA A 105 11.64 5.32 3.27
C ALA A 105 10.64 6.42 3.63
N PHE A 106 10.78 6.98 4.83
CA PHE A 106 9.97 8.07 5.35
C PHE A 106 10.83 9.32 5.44
N VAL A 107 10.78 10.15 4.41
CA VAL A 107 11.70 11.28 4.19
C VAL A 107 10.99 12.62 4.43
N PRO A 108 11.68 13.71 4.81
CA PRO A 108 11.04 15.03 4.94
C PRO A 108 10.27 15.46 3.69
N HIS A 109 10.87 15.22 2.53
CA HIS A 109 10.33 15.47 1.20
C HIS A 109 10.79 14.36 0.26
N VAL A 110 9.89 13.91 -0.61
CA VAL A 110 10.27 12.95 -1.65
C VAL A 110 11.15 13.61 -2.72
N ASP A 111 12.10 12.87 -3.28
CA ASP A 111 12.96 13.38 -4.36
C ASP A 111 12.17 13.62 -5.66
N PHE A 112 11.06 12.89 -5.85
CA PHE A 112 10.15 13.04 -6.96
C PHE A 112 8.72 12.70 -6.53
N ILE A 113 7.78 13.61 -6.81
CA ILE A 113 6.36 13.37 -6.53
C ILE A 113 5.76 12.53 -7.65
N THR A 114 5.68 11.21 -7.44
CA THR A 114 4.94 10.32 -8.35
C THR A 114 3.44 10.43 -8.12
N CYS A 115 3.02 10.49 -6.86
CA CYS A 115 1.63 10.73 -6.51
C CYS A 115 1.55 11.76 -5.38
N PRO A 116 0.83 12.88 -5.57
CA PRO A 116 0.77 13.93 -4.57
C PRO A 116 -0.20 13.57 -3.43
N GLY A 117 0.17 13.87 -2.20
CA GLY A 117 -0.65 13.60 -1.03
C GLY A 117 -1.94 14.43 -1.03
N LEU A 118 -1.88 15.67 -1.49
CA LEU A 118 -3.03 16.53 -1.77
C LEU A 118 -3.32 16.62 -3.28
N PRO A 119 -4.59 16.82 -3.69
CA PRO A 119 -4.87 17.15 -5.09
C PRO A 119 -4.28 18.53 -5.46
N PRO A 120 -3.99 18.78 -6.75
CA PRO A 120 -3.67 20.11 -7.24
C PRO A 120 -4.74 21.13 -6.84
N THR A 121 -4.35 22.39 -6.66
CA THR A 121 -5.26 23.48 -6.33
C THR A 121 -6.44 23.53 -7.31
N GLY A 122 -7.67 23.51 -6.77
CA GLY A 122 -8.90 23.53 -7.56
C GLY A 122 -9.34 22.17 -8.12
N ALA A 123 -8.51 21.13 -8.03
CA ALA A 123 -8.90 19.79 -8.43
C ALA A 123 -9.65 19.07 -7.30
N LYS A 124 -10.77 18.43 -7.64
CA LYS A 124 -11.45 17.49 -6.73
C LYS A 124 -10.88 16.09 -6.94
N ARG A 125 -10.65 15.39 -5.83
CA ARG A 125 -10.26 13.98 -5.82
C ARG A 125 -11.26 13.21 -4.94
N PRO A 126 -11.84 12.08 -5.40
CA PRO A 126 -12.77 11.28 -4.61
C PRO A 126 -12.15 10.70 -3.34
N GLY A 127 -10.83 10.61 -3.28
CA GLY A 127 -10.10 9.97 -2.19
C GLY A 127 -8.65 10.41 -2.12
N GLY A 128 -7.77 9.48 -1.78
CA GLY A 128 -6.33 9.68 -1.68
C GLY A 128 -5.70 8.71 -0.69
N LEU A 129 -4.50 9.05 -0.21
CA LEU A 129 -3.88 8.34 0.89
C LEU A 129 -4.84 8.27 2.09
N SER A 130 -5.10 7.06 2.56
CA SER A 130 -5.91 6.80 3.75
C SER A 130 -5.03 6.31 4.89
N LYS A 131 -4.26 5.24 4.65
CA LYS A 131 -3.37 4.64 5.64
C LYS A 131 -2.05 4.18 5.02
N ILE A 132 -1.03 4.09 5.86
CA ILE A 132 0.24 3.46 5.55
C ILE A 132 0.45 2.34 6.55
N VAL A 133 0.68 1.12 6.07
CA VAL A 133 0.89 -0.07 6.88
C VAL A 133 2.32 -0.54 6.70
N THR A 134 3.03 -0.68 7.82
CA THR A 134 4.42 -1.16 7.89
C THR A 134 4.53 -2.29 8.91
N PRO A 135 5.66 -3.01 9.01
CA PRO A 135 5.84 -4.01 10.08
C PRO A 135 5.76 -3.39 11.48
N MET A 136 6.14 -2.11 11.64
CA MET A 136 6.22 -1.47 12.95
C MET A 136 4.92 -0.76 13.39
N ALA A 137 4.15 -0.22 12.43
CA ALA A 137 3.01 0.65 12.74
C ALA A 137 2.01 0.78 11.58
N VAL A 138 0.81 1.23 11.93
CA VAL A 138 -0.14 1.85 11.02
C VAL A 138 -0.09 3.37 11.21
N LEU A 139 0.16 4.08 10.12
CA LEU A 139 0.04 5.53 10.03
C LEU A 139 -1.25 5.86 9.28
N ARG A 140 -1.84 7.02 9.57
CA ARG A 140 -3.04 7.51 8.87
C ARG A 140 -2.80 8.89 8.28
N TRP A 141 -3.52 9.18 7.21
CA TRP A 141 -3.65 10.54 6.71
C TRP A 141 -4.58 11.35 7.63
N ASN A 142 -4.10 12.48 8.12
CA ASN A 142 -4.92 13.48 8.79
C ASN A 142 -5.31 14.56 7.76
N GLY A 143 -6.57 14.54 7.31
CA GLY A 143 -7.07 15.48 6.31
C GLY A 143 -7.20 16.92 6.81
N GLU A 144 -7.35 17.13 8.12
CA GLU A 144 -7.46 18.47 8.73
C GLU A 144 -6.08 19.13 8.81
N GLN A 145 -5.07 18.37 9.24
CA GLN A 145 -3.69 18.86 9.35
C GLN A 145 -2.88 18.67 8.07
N GLN A 146 -3.44 18.00 7.07
CA GLN A 146 -2.81 17.68 5.79
C GLN A 146 -1.43 17.01 5.93
N GLN A 147 -1.34 16.07 6.88
CA GLN A 147 -0.10 15.34 7.13
C GLN A 147 -0.35 13.93 7.66
N ILE A 148 0.70 13.11 7.63
CA ILE A 148 0.69 11.75 8.20
C ILE A 148 0.85 11.82 9.72
N GLU A 149 0.09 10.99 10.42
CA GLU A 149 0.22 10.79 11.86
C GLU A 149 0.23 9.30 12.25
N LEU A 150 0.75 9.01 13.44
CA LEU A 150 0.73 7.67 14.03
C LEU A 150 -0.69 7.29 14.48
N GLU A 151 -1.22 6.19 13.96
CA GLU A 151 -2.53 5.67 14.38
C GLU A 151 -2.38 4.57 15.44
N SER A 152 -1.54 3.58 15.16
CA SER A 152 -1.28 2.46 16.07
C SER A 152 0.07 1.82 15.81
N VAL A 153 0.61 1.17 16.83
CA VAL A 153 1.89 0.44 16.76
C VAL A 153 1.66 -1.06 16.76
N THR A 154 2.49 -1.79 16.03
CA THR A 154 2.54 -3.25 16.12
C THR A 154 3.05 -3.64 17.51
N PRO A 155 2.48 -4.68 18.17
CA PRO A 155 2.98 -5.17 19.44
C PRO A 155 4.50 -5.41 19.42
N GLY A 156 5.19 -4.89 20.43
CA GLY A 156 6.67 -4.93 20.52
C GLY A 156 7.38 -3.69 20.01
N TYR A 157 6.67 -2.74 19.40
CA TYR A 157 7.21 -1.42 19.04
C TYR A 157 6.60 -0.30 19.87
N THR A 158 7.36 0.78 20.02
CA THR A 158 6.98 2.00 20.74
C THR A 158 6.91 3.19 19.79
N ALA A 159 6.11 4.20 20.14
CA ALA A 159 6.02 5.43 19.35
C ALA A 159 7.38 6.15 19.19
N ALA A 160 8.25 6.05 20.20
CA ALA A 160 9.61 6.59 20.16
C ALA A 160 10.48 5.89 19.10
N GLU A 161 10.39 4.56 18.97
CA GLU A 161 11.09 3.82 17.92
C GLU A 161 10.55 4.15 16.53
N ILE A 162 9.23 4.31 16.38
CA ILE A 162 8.63 4.78 15.11
C ILE A 162 9.20 6.15 14.73
N GLN A 163 9.23 7.10 15.68
CA GLN A 163 9.79 8.42 15.46
C GLN A 163 11.27 8.36 15.07
N ALA A 164 12.07 7.52 15.73
CA ALA A 164 13.49 7.35 15.42
C ALA A 164 13.72 6.75 14.01
N GLN A 165 12.77 5.97 13.51
CA GLN A 165 12.80 5.38 12.16
C GLN A 165 12.05 6.21 11.11
N THR A 166 11.55 7.39 11.48
CA THR A 166 10.87 8.32 10.58
C THR A 166 11.78 9.53 10.34
N GLY A 167 12.12 9.83 9.09
CA GLY A 167 13.02 10.93 8.73
C GLY A 167 12.42 12.33 8.90
N PHE A 168 11.21 12.44 9.45
CA PHE A 168 10.53 13.69 9.76
C PHE A 168 9.83 13.61 11.12
N GLN A 169 9.49 14.77 11.70
CA GLN A 169 8.72 14.83 12.93
C GLN A 169 7.31 14.27 12.69
N LEU A 170 7.02 13.11 13.27
CA LEU A 170 5.74 12.44 13.15
C LEU A 170 4.77 13.03 14.17
N VAL A 171 3.53 13.23 13.76
CA VAL A 171 2.46 13.58 14.71
C VAL A 171 2.09 12.32 15.48
N ILE A 172 2.27 12.36 16.80
CA ILE A 172 1.99 11.25 17.70
C ILE A 172 0.87 11.69 18.65
N PRO A 173 -0.27 10.98 18.71
CA PRO A 173 -1.35 11.31 19.63
C PRO A 173 -0.94 11.03 21.08
N ALA A 174 -1.59 11.70 22.03
CA ALA A 174 -1.33 11.50 23.47
C ALA A 174 -1.53 10.05 23.92
N HIS A 175 -2.44 9.33 23.26
CA HIS A 175 -2.70 7.91 23.50
C HIS A 175 -2.48 7.13 22.20
N VAL A 176 -1.40 6.34 22.17
CA VAL A 176 -1.08 5.45 21.06
C VAL A 176 -1.60 4.06 21.37
N THR A 177 -2.43 3.53 20.48
CA THR A 177 -2.98 2.17 20.63
C THR A 177 -2.06 1.13 19.99
N GLN A 178 -2.16 -0.12 20.46
CA GLN A 178 -1.51 -1.25 19.80
C GLN A 178 -2.47 -1.93 18.82
N ILE A 179 -1.95 -2.39 17.70
CA ILE A 179 -2.68 -3.21 16.75
C ILE A 179 -3.05 -4.53 17.45
N PRO A 180 -4.32 -4.97 17.42
CA PRO A 180 -4.71 -6.26 17.98
C PRO A 180 -3.91 -7.40 17.35
N ALA A 181 -3.43 -8.33 18.19
CA ALA A 181 -2.83 -9.55 17.68
C ALA A 181 -3.88 -10.35 16.87
N PRO A 182 -3.49 -10.99 15.75
CA PRO A 182 -4.40 -11.83 15.00
C PRO A 182 -4.97 -12.94 15.87
N THR A 183 -6.27 -13.17 15.77
CA THR A 183 -6.95 -14.25 16.47
C THR A 183 -6.47 -15.62 15.97
N ARG A 184 -6.65 -16.67 16.77
CA ARG A 184 -6.34 -18.06 16.36
C ARG A 184 -7.09 -18.44 15.07
N LYS A 185 -8.35 -17.99 14.94
CA LYS A 185 -9.18 -18.23 13.75
C LYS A 185 -8.60 -17.56 12.52
N GLU A 186 -8.20 -16.29 12.61
CA GLU A 186 -7.57 -15.56 11.50
C GLU A 186 -6.23 -16.20 11.10
N LEU A 187 -5.40 -16.59 12.08
CA LEU A 187 -4.14 -17.30 11.80
C LEU A 187 -4.37 -18.63 11.10
N GLN A 188 -5.38 -19.39 11.51
CA GLN A 188 -5.76 -20.63 10.84
C GLN A 188 -6.20 -20.35 9.40
N THR A 189 -7.13 -19.42 9.18
CA THR A 189 -7.59 -19.02 7.84
C THR A 189 -6.45 -18.54 6.94
N LEU A 190 -5.50 -17.76 7.50
CA LEU A 190 -4.30 -17.30 6.78
C LEU A 190 -3.43 -18.46 6.30
N ARG A 191 -3.23 -19.46 7.14
CA ARG A 191 -2.36 -20.62 6.88
C ARG A 191 -3.02 -21.70 6.02
N THR A 192 -4.35 -21.70 5.93
CA THR A 192 -5.11 -22.67 5.13
C THR A 192 -5.73 -22.02 3.89
N THR A 193 -6.98 -21.55 3.97
CA THR A 193 -7.79 -21.07 2.85
C THR A 193 -7.10 -19.94 2.09
N VAL A 194 -6.56 -18.95 2.80
CA VAL A 194 -5.86 -17.83 2.15
C VAL A 194 -4.57 -18.29 1.48
N HIS A 195 -3.82 -19.19 2.11
CA HIS A 195 -2.60 -19.75 1.51
C HIS A 195 -2.94 -20.52 0.22
N GLN A 196 -4.00 -21.33 0.22
CA GLN A 196 -4.46 -22.04 -0.99
C GLN A 196 -4.80 -21.07 -2.13
N HIS A 197 -5.55 -20.00 -1.85
CA HIS A 197 -5.83 -18.96 -2.85
C HIS A 197 -4.55 -18.29 -3.35
N LEU A 198 -3.62 -17.94 -2.46
CA LEU A 198 -2.35 -17.31 -2.85
C LEU A 198 -1.47 -18.23 -3.69
N SER A 199 -1.47 -19.53 -3.43
CA SER A 199 -0.75 -20.51 -4.24
C SER A 199 -1.27 -20.60 -5.67
N HIS A 200 -2.55 -20.27 -5.89
CA HIS A 200 -3.13 -20.16 -7.23
C HIS A 200 -2.83 -18.80 -7.87
N ILE A 201 -3.08 -17.70 -7.15
CA ILE A 201 -2.98 -16.33 -7.69
C ILE A 201 -1.51 -15.90 -7.89
N TYR A 202 -0.63 -16.24 -6.94
CA TYR A 202 0.79 -15.84 -6.88
C TYR A 202 1.68 -17.03 -6.46
N PRO A 203 1.83 -18.07 -7.29
CA PRO A 203 2.50 -19.33 -6.90
C PRO A 203 3.94 -19.13 -6.43
N GLN A 204 4.71 -18.25 -7.09
CA GLN A 204 6.09 -17.94 -6.70
C GLN A 204 6.19 -17.32 -5.30
N PHE A 205 5.26 -16.44 -4.97
CA PHE A 205 5.19 -15.82 -3.64
C PHE A 205 4.80 -16.84 -2.57
N ALA A 206 3.81 -17.70 -2.87
CA ALA A 206 3.33 -18.72 -1.93
C ALA A 206 4.36 -19.82 -1.64
N ALA A 207 5.26 -20.11 -2.60
CA ALA A 207 6.31 -21.12 -2.45
C ALA A 207 7.45 -20.71 -1.50
N THR A 208 7.54 -19.42 -1.10
CA THR A 208 8.62 -18.95 -0.24
C THR A 208 8.26 -19.13 1.24
N PRO A 209 9.09 -19.83 2.05
CA PRO A 209 8.85 -19.93 3.48
C PRO A 209 8.94 -18.52 4.08
N SER A 210 7.87 -18.07 4.76
CA SER A 210 7.79 -16.79 5.49
C SER A 210 7.70 -15.48 4.69
N GLY A 211 7.03 -15.45 3.53
CA GLY A 211 6.52 -14.19 2.95
C GLY A 211 7.59 -13.16 2.54
N THR A 212 8.86 -13.57 2.51
CA THR A 212 9.94 -12.80 1.87
C THR A 212 9.66 -12.78 0.37
N PRO A 213 9.50 -11.61 -0.26
CA PRO A 213 9.36 -11.57 -1.71
C PRO A 213 10.59 -12.22 -2.36
N PRO A 214 10.43 -12.98 -3.45
CA PRO A 214 11.57 -13.51 -4.19
C PRO A 214 12.48 -12.34 -4.56
N SER A 215 13.77 -12.48 -4.28
CA SER A 215 14.78 -11.50 -4.71
C SER A 215 14.61 -11.28 -6.20
N SER A 216 14.17 -10.09 -6.61
CA SER A 216 14.12 -9.73 -8.02
C SER A 216 15.52 -9.90 -8.59
N VAL A 217 15.62 -10.77 -9.59
CA VAL A 217 16.80 -11.05 -10.39
C VAL A 217 17.43 -9.72 -10.80
N ARG A 218 18.71 -9.54 -10.45
CA ARG A 218 19.56 -8.51 -11.07
C ARG A 218 19.56 -8.77 -12.57
N GLY A 219 19.06 -7.81 -13.35
CA GLY A 219 19.19 -7.70 -14.79
C GLY A 219 19.38 -6.23 -15.12
#